data_AF-A0A328KZD2-F1
#
_entry.id   AF-A0A328KZD2-F1
#
_cell.length_a   1.000
_cell.length_b   1.000
_cell.length_c   1.000
_cell.angle_alpha   90.00
_cell.angle_beta   90.00
_cell.angle_gamma   90.00
#
_symmetry.space_group_name_H-M   'P 1'
#
loop_
_entity.id
_entity.type
_entity.pdbx_description
1 polymer ?
#
loop_
_entity_poly.entity_id
_entity_poly.type
_entity_poly.pdbx_seq_one_letter_code
_entity_poly.pdbx_strand_id
1 'polypeptide(L)' 'MNKKTVLIVGGYGVVGSQIARILHDRHPDLEIRLGGRTLG' A
#
# COMPACT_ATOMS: atom_id res chain seq x y z
N MET A 1 -10.85 -17.75 -4.78
CA MET A 1 -9.40 -17.67 -4.47
C MET A 1 -9.20 -16.57 -3.44
N ASN A 2 -8.53 -16.85 -2.33
CA ASN A 2 -8.29 -15.83 -1.29
C ASN A 2 -7.21 -14.86 -1.81
N LYS A 3 -7.56 -13.59 -2.08
CA LYS A 3 -6.57 -12.59 -2.50
C LYS A 3 -5.63 -12.32 -1.33
N LYS A 4 -4.34 -12.24 -1.60
CA LYS A 4 -3.35 -11.84 -0.59
C LYS A 4 -3.52 -10.33 -0.35
N THR A 5 -3.53 -9.94 0.92
CA THR A 5 -3.69 -8.54 1.33
C THR A 5 -2.45 -8.07 2.08
N VAL A 6 -1.97 -6.87 1.78
CA VAL A 6 -0.85 -6.21 2.48
C VAL A 6 -1.32 -4.87 3.04
N LEU A 7 -0.97 -4.59 4.29
CA LEU A 7 -1.16 -3.28 4.91
C LEU A 7 0.19 -2.55 4.97
N ILE A 8 0.24 -1.35 4.39
CA ILE A 8 1.39 -0.45 4.50
C ILE A 8 1.09 0.59 5.58
N VAL A 9 1.77 0.49 6.73
CA VAL A 9 1.70 1.50 7.80
C VAL A 9 2.65 2.66 7.48
N GLY A 10 2.18 3.90 7.67
CA GLY A 10 2.84 5.08 7.11
C GLY A 10 2.58 5.25 5.61
N GLY A 11 1.53 4.62 5.08
CA GLY A 11 1.22 4.55 3.65
C GLY A 11 0.95 5.91 2.99
N TYR A 12 0.58 6.93 3.76
CA TYR A 12 0.38 8.30 3.27
C TYR A 12 1.67 9.12 3.16
N GLY A 13 2.78 8.62 3.71
CA GLY A 13 4.09 9.28 3.58
C GLY A 13 4.70 9.08 2.19
N VAL A 14 5.75 9.85 1.90
CA VAL A 14 6.50 9.76 0.62
C VAL A 14 6.95 8.33 0.34
N VAL A 15 7.57 7.67 1.33
CA VAL A 15 8.05 6.29 1.17
C VAL A 15 6.90 5.30 1.05
N GLY A 16 5.88 5.40 1.91
CA GLY A 16 4.75 4.48 1.92
C GLY A 16 3.98 4.46 0.59
N SER A 17 3.76 5.65 0.02
CA SER A 17 3.08 5.80 -1.27
C SER A 17 3.92 5.29 -2.46
N GLN A 18 5.24 5.48 -2.44
CA GLN A 18 6.13 4.92 -3.46
C GLN A 18 6.15 3.39 -3.43
N ILE A 19 6.24 2.78 -2.23
CA ILE A 19 6.19 1.33 -2.08
C ILE A 19 4.85 0.76 -2.56
N ALA A 20 3.73 1.42 -2.21
CA ALA A 20 2.41 1.01 -2.68
C ALA A 20 2.33 0.93 -4.20
N ARG A 21 2.93 1.91 -4.88
CA ARG A 21 2.93 2.01 -6.34
C ARG A 21 3.80 0.92 -6.98
N ILE A 22 5.00 0.69 -6.44
CA ILE A 22 5.89 -0.39 -6.89
C ILE A 22 5.22 -1.77 -6.73
N LEU A 23 4.52 -1.99 -5.60
CA LEU A 23 3.81 -3.25 -5.35
C LEU A 23 2.62 -3.43 -6.28
N HIS A 24 1.87 -2.36 -6.56
CA HIS A 24 0.74 -2.38 -7.48
C HIS A 24 1.19 -2.75 -8.90
N ASP A 25 2.28 -2.13 -9.38
CA ASP A 25 2.80 -2.36 -10.74
C ASP A 25 3.33 -3.80 -10.92
N ARG A 26 3.94 -4.38 -9.87
CA ARG A 26 4.53 -5.73 -9.92
C ARG A 26 3.54 -6.85 -9.61
N HIS A 27 2.51 -6.56 -8.83
CA HIS A 27 1.54 -7.54 -8.35
C HIS A 27 0.10 -6.98 -8.49
N PRO A 28 -0.47 -6.96 -9.70
CA PRO A 28 -1.80 -6.37 -9.94
C PRO A 28 -2.93 -7.03 -9.14
N ASP A 29 -2.75 -8.31 -8.78
CA ASP A 29 -3.74 -9.08 -8.00
C ASP A 29 -3.60 -8.92 -6.48
N LEU A 30 -2.57 -8.21 -6.01
CA LEU A 30 -2.33 -7.96 -4.59
C LEU A 30 -3.27 -6.86 -4.09
N GLU A 31 -4.07 -7.15 -3.07
CA GLU A 31 -4.85 -6.10 -2.40
C GLU A 31 -3.92 -5.30 -1.49
N ILE A 32 -3.79 -4.00 -1.76
CA ILE A 32 -2.93 -3.09 -0.99
C ILE A 32 -3.83 -2.16 -0.18
N ARG A 33 -3.64 -2.13 1.14
CA ARG A 33 -4.28 -1.19 2.06
C ARG A 33 -3.24 -0.23 2.62
N LEU A 34 -3.57 1.05 2.64
CA LEU A 34 -2.72 2.09 3.22
C LEU A 34 -3.27 2.48 4.58
N GLY A 35 -2.43 2.34 5.61
CA GLY A 35 -2.69 2.85 6.95
C GLY A 35 -1.74 4.01 7.21
N GLY A 36 -2.27 5.14 7.66
CA GLY A 36 -1.44 6.30 7.98
C GLY A 36 -2.20 7.35 8.76
N ARG A 37 -1.48 8.40 9.12
CA ARG A 37 -2.05 9.61 9.70
C ARG A 37 -1.82 10.73 8.69
N THR A 38 -2.85 11.54 8.47
CA THR A 38 -2.69 12.83 7.81
C THR A 38 -2.56 13.87 8.91
N LEU A 39 -1.53 14.71 8.84
CA LEU A 39 -1.48 15.90 9.68
C LEU A 39 -2.54 16.85 9.12
N GLY A 40 -3.67 16.93 9.83
CA GLY A 40 -4.67 17.98 9.60
C GLY A 40 -4.14 19.33 10.09
#